data_AF-M1C3X4-F1
#
_entry.id   AF-M1C3X4-F1
#
_cell.length_a   1.000
_cell.length_b   1.000
_cell.length_c   1.000
_cell.angle_alpha   90.00
_cell.angle_beta   90.00
_cell.angle_gamma   90.00
#
_symmetry.space_group_name_H-M   'P 1'
#
loop_
_entity.id
_entity.type
_entity.pdbx_description
1 polymer ?
#
loop_
_entity_poly.entity_id
_entity_poly.type
_entity_poly.pdbx_seq_one_letter_code
_entity_poly.pdbx_strand_id
1 'polypeptide(L)'
;MTHLCFFGKYLQVVLLDDIDHGDHLEYLAGDVGWFGNGSRIVVTTRNRHLIEKDNPIYEVSTLPNEEAVQLFNQHAFRKEIPNECFMKFSLEVVNHAKGLPLALKVWGSLLHNKGLTQWTSTVDQIKKNSSLEIVKKLKVSYDGLELEEQTIFLDIACLLRGKEKKLVMQILESCDFGAECGLDVLVDKSLVFISKYNVIEMHDLIQDMGRYVVKMQKDSGEQSRLWDVEDFEDVMVNNTHLPSLRKLDLRDSERLIQTPDFTLMTNLEYLDLRNCSDLEEVHRSLECCRKLIVLNLQRCKRLNKFPCVNVESLGSLILLHCSNLEKFPEIFGRMKPELEIKMSWSGLREIPSSIIQQYACHLTELSLSDMKKLVALPSSICQLKGLVKQDVSYCSKLESLLEEIGYLENLGGASCKLYSNLTTSVFHHPLEQA
;
A
#
# COMPACT_ATOMS: atom_id res chain seq x y z
N MET A 1 -21.59 -43.67 -13.05
CA MET A 1 -22.77 -43.02 -12.42
C MET A 1 -23.54 -42.32 -13.53
N THR A 2 -24.85 -42.57 -13.59
CA THR A 2 -25.77 -41.97 -14.56
C THR A 2 -25.93 -40.47 -14.30
N HIS A 3 -25.46 -39.64 -15.23
CA HIS A 3 -25.74 -38.20 -15.22
C HIS A 3 -27.24 -37.98 -15.50
N LEU A 4 -27.96 -37.42 -14.53
CA LEU A 4 -29.34 -36.97 -14.71
C LEU A 4 -29.35 -35.73 -15.61
N CYS A 5 -29.31 -35.93 -16.92
CA CYS A 5 -29.59 -34.90 -17.92
C CYS A 5 -31.10 -34.56 -17.91
N PHE A 6 -31.51 -33.60 -17.07
CA PHE A 6 -32.90 -33.13 -17.02
C PHE A 6 -33.25 -32.10 -18.12
N PHE A 7 -32.28 -31.61 -18.89
CA PHE A 7 -32.43 -30.33 -19.61
C PHE A 7 -32.53 -30.42 -21.15
N GLY A 8 -32.39 -31.62 -21.73
CA GLY A 8 -32.03 -31.79 -23.14
C GLY A 8 -33.05 -31.47 -24.25
N LYS A 9 -34.14 -30.72 -24.03
CA LYS A 9 -35.10 -30.37 -25.12
C LYS A 9 -35.79 -29.00 -25.04
N TYR A 10 -35.64 -28.24 -23.96
CA TYR A 10 -36.40 -27.00 -23.76
C TYR A 10 -35.49 -25.78 -23.66
N LEU A 11 -35.97 -24.67 -24.25
CA LEU A 11 -35.39 -23.34 -24.06
C LEU A 11 -35.51 -22.97 -22.58
N GLN A 12 -34.39 -22.61 -21.95
CA GLN A 12 -34.33 -22.35 -20.52
C GLN A 12 -33.59 -21.06 -20.19
N VAL A 13 -33.95 -20.48 -19.04
CA VAL A 13 -33.15 -19.47 -18.37
C VAL A 13 -32.75 -20.05 -17.02
N VAL A 14 -31.46 -20.30 -16.81
CA VAL A 14 -30.90 -20.90 -15.60
C VAL A 14 -30.13 -19.83 -14.86
N LEU A 15 -30.37 -19.69 -13.55
CA LEU A 15 -29.62 -18.81 -12.66
C LEU A 15 -28.83 -19.68 -11.67
N LEU A 16 -27.51 -19.58 -11.71
CA LEU A 16 -26.60 -20.21 -10.76
C LEU A 16 -26.08 -19.12 -9.83
N ASP A 17 -26.56 -19.11 -8.58
CA ASP A 17 -26.29 -18.05 -7.62
C ASP A 17 -25.13 -18.43 -6.66
N ASP A 18 -24.24 -17.47 -6.39
CA ASP A 18 -23.12 -17.54 -5.44
C ASP A 18 -22.15 -18.71 -5.69
N ILE A 19 -21.76 -18.93 -6.96
CA ILE A 19 -20.79 -19.96 -7.33
C ILE A 19 -19.37 -19.54 -6.90
N ASP A 20 -18.72 -20.34 -6.08
CA ASP A 20 -17.42 -20.03 -5.45
C ASP A 20 -16.31 -21.04 -5.78
N HIS A 21 -16.64 -22.16 -6.44
CA HIS A 21 -15.70 -23.22 -6.84
C HIS A 21 -15.96 -23.72 -8.27
N GLY A 22 -14.90 -24.06 -8.99
CA GLY A 22 -14.96 -24.50 -10.40
C GLY A 22 -15.80 -25.77 -10.58
N ASP A 23 -15.63 -26.75 -9.70
CA ASP A 23 -16.39 -28.01 -9.68
C ASP A 23 -17.91 -27.80 -9.68
N HIS A 24 -18.41 -26.76 -9.00
CA HIS A 24 -19.84 -26.45 -9.01
C HIS A 24 -20.32 -26.06 -10.41
N LEU A 25 -19.53 -25.25 -11.11
CA LEU A 25 -19.86 -24.83 -12.48
C LEU A 25 -19.74 -26.00 -13.46
N GLU A 26 -18.71 -26.83 -13.33
CA GLU A 26 -18.55 -28.02 -14.16
C GLU A 26 -19.70 -29.01 -13.96
N TYR A 27 -20.14 -29.23 -12.72
CA TYR A 27 -21.24 -30.14 -12.40
C TYR A 27 -22.61 -29.62 -12.85
N LEU A 28 -22.84 -28.30 -12.79
CA LEU A 28 -24.15 -27.70 -13.07
C LEU A 28 -24.30 -27.22 -14.52
N ALA A 29 -23.21 -26.81 -15.17
CA ALA A 29 -23.20 -26.21 -16.49
C ALA A 29 -21.89 -26.43 -17.29
N GLY A 30 -21.20 -27.56 -17.09
CA GLY A 30 -19.90 -27.83 -17.74
C GLY A 30 -19.95 -28.14 -19.24
N ASP A 31 -21.13 -28.47 -19.79
CA ASP A 31 -21.30 -28.72 -21.23
C ASP A 31 -22.55 -28.02 -21.77
N VAL A 32 -22.35 -27.21 -22.82
CA VAL A 32 -23.41 -26.45 -23.51
C VAL A 32 -24.46 -27.40 -24.12
N GLY A 33 -24.08 -28.63 -24.47
CA GLY A 33 -24.96 -29.68 -24.97
C GLY A 33 -26.02 -30.14 -23.97
N TRP A 34 -25.88 -29.79 -22.68
CA TRP A 34 -26.91 -30.06 -21.69
C TRP A 34 -28.16 -29.20 -21.87
N PHE A 35 -28.06 -28.07 -22.58
CA PHE A 35 -29.13 -27.07 -22.69
C PHE A 35 -29.71 -26.97 -24.11
N GLY A 36 -30.99 -26.63 -24.21
CA GLY A 36 -31.64 -26.39 -25.50
C GLY A 36 -31.10 -25.14 -26.20
N ASN A 37 -31.12 -25.13 -27.55
CA ASN A 37 -30.65 -23.99 -28.32
C ASN A 37 -31.41 -22.69 -27.95
N GLY A 38 -30.68 -21.59 -27.77
CA GLY A 38 -31.20 -20.30 -27.31
C GLY A 38 -31.29 -20.14 -25.78
N SER A 39 -30.95 -21.18 -25.00
CA SER A 39 -30.97 -21.10 -23.54
C SER A 39 -29.95 -20.07 -23.03
N ARG A 40 -30.24 -19.49 -21.86
CA ARG A 40 -29.39 -18.51 -21.20
C ARG A 40 -29.04 -18.98 -19.81
N ILE A 41 -27.76 -18.95 -19.47
CA ILE A 41 -27.26 -19.29 -18.13
C ILE A 41 -26.67 -18.00 -17.56
N VAL A 42 -27.15 -17.60 -16.40
CA VAL A 42 -26.63 -16.46 -15.65
C VAL A 42 -25.95 -17.03 -14.41
N VAL A 43 -24.67 -16.73 -14.24
CA VAL A 43 -23.89 -17.13 -13.08
C VAL A 43 -23.56 -15.88 -12.28
N THR A 44 -23.82 -15.89 -10.97
CA THR A 44 -23.32 -14.86 -10.06
C THR A 44 -22.15 -15.46 -9.28
N THR A 45 -21.06 -14.70 -9.16
CA THR A 45 -19.86 -15.12 -8.44
C THR A 45 -19.11 -13.89 -7.95
N ARG A 46 -18.31 -14.06 -6.90
CA ARG A 46 -17.32 -13.09 -6.44
C ARG A 46 -15.92 -13.37 -6.99
N ASN A 47 -15.75 -14.51 -7.69
CA ASN A 47 -14.47 -14.98 -8.20
C ASN A 47 -14.46 -14.96 -9.72
N ARG A 48 -13.83 -13.93 -10.28
CA ARG A 48 -13.75 -13.71 -11.73
C ARG A 48 -13.06 -14.86 -12.47
N HIS A 49 -12.09 -15.52 -11.84
CA HIS A 49 -11.35 -16.64 -12.45
C HIS A 49 -12.22 -17.86 -12.78
N LEU A 50 -13.39 -17.99 -12.15
CA LEU A 50 -14.31 -19.10 -12.45
C LEU A 50 -14.97 -18.96 -13.82
N ILE A 51 -14.93 -17.77 -14.44
CA ILE A 51 -15.59 -17.50 -15.71
C ILE A 51 -14.55 -17.55 -16.83
N GLU A 52 -14.79 -18.43 -17.82
CA GLU A 52 -13.92 -18.52 -18.99
C GLU A 52 -13.87 -17.20 -19.76
N LYS A 53 -12.70 -16.88 -20.35
CA LYS A 53 -12.42 -15.58 -20.99
C LYS A 53 -13.38 -15.22 -22.13
N ASP A 54 -13.98 -16.21 -22.78
CA ASP A 54 -14.86 -16.01 -23.93
C ASP A 54 -16.31 -15.71 -23.52
N ASN A 55 -16.65 -15.85 -22.23
CA ASN A 55 -18.00 -15.56 -21.73
C ASN A 55 -18.16 -14.07 -21.36
N PRO A 56 -19.32 -13.45 -21.67
CA PRO A 56 -19.57 -12.06 -21.33
C PRO A 56 -19.70 -11.89 -19.81
N ILE A 57 -18.88 -11.00 -19.24
CA ILE A 57 -18.90 -10.67 -17.80
C ILE A 57 -19.60 -9.31 -17.60
N TYR A 58 -20.54 -9.27 -16.67
CA TYR A 58 -21.15 -8.03 -16.19
C TYR A 58 -20.67 -7.77 -14.76
N GLU A 59 -19.81 -6.76 -14.59
CA GLU A 59 -19.33 -6.33 -13.28
C GLU A 59 -20.36 -5.42 -12.61
N VAL A 60 -20.86 -5.83 -11.45
CA VAL A 60 -21.88 -5.07 -10.71
C VAL A 60 -21.23 -3.89 -10.00
N SER A 61 -21.57 -2.67 -10.42
CA SER A 61 -21.07 -1.44 -9.80
C SER A 61 -21.79 -1.13 -8.47
N THR A 62 -21.15 -0.31 -7.63
CA THR A 62 -21.81 0.27 -6.45
C THR A 62 -22.93 1.23 -6.85
N LEU A 63 -23.85 1.49 -5.92
CA LEU A 63 -24.96 2.40 -6.17
C LEU A 63 -24.48 3.84 -6.37
N PRO A 64 -25.04 4.57 -7.35
CA PRO A 64 -24.90 6.02 -7.43
C PRO A 64 -25.34 6.70 -6.13
N ASN A 65 -24.78 7.87 -5.84
CA ASN A 65 -25.00 8.55 -4.57
C ASN A 65 -26.50 8.81 -4.28
N GLU A 66 -27.27 9.20 -5.29
CA GLU A 66 -28.71 9.45 -5.14
C GLU A 66 -29.48 8.18 -4.75
N GLU A 67 -29.20 7.06 -5.41
CA GLU A 67 -29.81 5.76 -5.11
C GLU A 67 -29.36 5.23 -3.74
N ALA A 68 -28.10 5.46 -3.38
CA ALA A 68 -27.55 5.09 -2.09
C ALA A 68 -28.26 5.81 -0.93
N VAL A 69 -28.50 7.12 -1.08
CA VAL A 69 -29.29 7.92 -0.12
C VAL A 69 -30.71 7.41 -0.03
N GLN A 70 -31.35 7.10 -1.16
CA GLN A 70 -32.71 6.57 -1.18
C GLN A 70 -32.81 5.22 -0.45
N LEU A 71 -31.88 4.30 -0.72
CA LEU A 71 -31.85 2.99 -0.09
C LEU A 71 -31.62 3.09 1.42
N PHE A 72 -30.67 3.94 1.85
CA PHE A 72 -30.42 4.17 3.27
C PHE A 72 -31.67 4.73 3.97
N ASN A 73 -32.29 5.77 3.39
CA ASN A 73 -33.48 6.41 3.96
C ASN A 73 -34.68 5.47 4.01
N GLN A 74 -34.80 4.54 3.06
CA GLN A 74 -35.82 3.50 3.10
C GLN A 74 -35.67 2.61 4.34
N HIS A 75 -34.45 2.32 4.78
CA HIS A 75 -34.20 1.49 5.95
C HIS A 75 -34.18 2.28 7.27
N ALA A 76 -33.65 3.50 7.26
CA ALA A 76 -33.58 4.36 8.45
C ALA A 76 -34.93 5.01 8.80
N PHE A 77 -35.68 5.48 7.79
CA PHE A 77 -36.88 6.31 7.96
C PHE A 77 -38.13 5.75 7.28
N ARG A 78 -38.08 4.53 6.71
CA ARG A 78 -39.21 3.93 5.96
C ARG A 78 -39.73 4.82 4.82
N LYS A 79 -38.82 5.57 4.17
CA LYS A 79 -39.10 6.54 3.10
C LYS A 79 -39.78 7.84 3.56
N GLU A 80 -39.87 8.09 4.87
CA GLU A 80 -40.19 9.43 5.39
C GLU A 80 -39.01 10.37 5.15
N ILE A 81 -39.30 11.67 4.98
CA ILE A 81 -38.26 12.69 4.81
C ILE A 81 -37.68 13.01 6.20
N PRO A 82 -36.40 12.69 6.45
CA PRO A 82 -35.79 13.01 7.73
C PRO A 82 -35.59 14.53 7.87
N ASN A 83 -35.59 15.01 9.12
CA ASN A 83 -35.24 16.41 9.38
C ASN A 83 -33.77 16.71 9.02
N GLU A 84 -33.42 18.00 8.99
CA GLU A 84 -32.11 18.48 8.54
C GLU A 84 -30.93 17.86 9.32
N CYS A 85 -31.07 17.68 10.64
CA CYS A 85 -30.04 17.05 11.47
C CYS A 85 -29.78 15.60 11.05
N PHE A 86 -30.85 14.81 10.89
CA PHE A 86 -30.75 13.42 10.45
C PHE A 86 -30.27 13.30 9.00
N MET A 87 -30.61 14.26 8.11
CA MET A 87 -30.07 14.31 6.75
C MET A 87 -28.54 14.42 6.74
N LYS A 88 -27.98 15.29 7.58
CA LYS A 88 -26.52 15.44 7.68
C LYS A 88 -25.84 14.13 8.09
N PHE A 89 -26.35 13.46 9.13
CA PHE A 89 -25.82 12.15 9.55
C PHE A 89 -26.02 11.07 8.49
N SER A 90 -27.15 11.08 7.79
CA SER A 90 -27.44 10.13 6.71
C SER A 90 -26.41 10.25 5.60
N LEU A 91 -26.06 11.48 5.17
CA LEU A 91 -25.02 11.72 4.19
C LEU A 91 -23.65 11.23 4.66
N GLU A 92 -23.30 11.43 5.94
CA GLU A 92 -22.05 10.93 6.49
C GLU A 92 -21.97 9.39 6.43
N VAL A 93 -23.05 8.69 6.77
CA VAL A 93 -23.12 7.22 6.70
C VAL A 93 -23.10 6.72 5.26
N VAL A 94 -23.86 7.37 4.36
CA VAL A 94 -23.91 7.01 2.94
C VAL A 94 -22.56 7.20 2.27
N ASN A 95 -21.90 8.33 2.54
CA ASN A 95 -20.55 8.60 2.04
C ASN A 95 -19.54 7.55 2.52
N HIS A 96 -19.68 7.08 3.75
CA HIS A 96 -18.84 6.02 4.30
C HIS A 96 -19.16 4.63 3.69
N ALA A 97 -20.42 4.36 3.34
CA ALA A 97 -20.82 3.11 2.68
C ALA A 97 -20.35 3.02 1.22
N LYS A 98 -20.01 4.15 0.59
CA LYS A 98 -19.56 4.26 -0.82
C LYS A 98 -20.43 3.50 -1.82
N GLY A 99 -21.74 3.54 -1.58
CA GLY A 99 -22.73 2.91 -2.46
C GLY A 99 -22.87 1.40 -2.29
N LEU A 100 -22.24 0.76 -1.29
CA LEU A 100 -22.43 -0.67 -1.02
C LEU A 100 -23.84 -0.93 -0.46
N PRO A 101 -24.76 -1.60 -1.20
CA PRO A 101 -26.16 -1.76 -0.79
C PRO A 101 -26.31 -2.45 0.57
N LEU A 102 -25.46 -3.44 0.83
CA LEU A 102 -25.48 -4.21 2.07
C LEU A 102 -25.24 -3.32 3.29
N ALA A 103 -24.24 -2.43 3.22
CA ALA A 103 -23.90 -1.55 4.31
C ALA A 103 -25.00 -0.52 4.56
N LEU A 104 -25.54 0.07 3.50
CA LEU A 104 -26.65 1.03 3.55
C LEU A 104 -27.88 0.42 4.24
N LYS A 105 -28.22 -0.83 3.90
CA LYS A 105 -29.35 -1.55 4.52
C LYS A 105 -29.11 -1.86 5.99
N VAL A 106 -27.93 -2.40 6.34
CA VAL A 106 -27.59 -2.76 7.73
C VAL A 106 -27.55 -1.51 8.60
N TRP A 107 -26.86 -0.46 8.19
CA TRP A 107 -26.76 0.76 8.97
C TRP A 107 -28.05 1.56 9.02
N GLY A 108 -28.81 1.63 7.93
CA GLY A 108 -30.15 2.22 7.96
C GLY A 108 -31.04 1.52 8.98
N SER A 109 -31.04 0.18 8.98
CA SER A 109 -31.83 -0.61 9.93
C SER A 109 -31.32 -0.46 11.37
N LEU A 110 -29.99 -0.36 11.56
CA LEU A 110 -29.37 -0.12 12.87
C LEU A 110 -29.77 1.24 13.45
N LEU A 111 -29.92 2.26 12.62
CA LEU A 111 -30.26 3.63 13.03
C LEU A 111 -31.78 3.89 13.12
N HIS A 112 -32.59 2.95 12.66
CA HIS A 112 -34.05 3.07 12.68
C HIS A 112 -34.59 3.25 14.11
N ASN A 113 -35.55 4.17 14.27
CA ASN A 113 -36.20 4.51 15.55
C ASN A 113 -35.25 4.92 16.69
N LYS A 114 -34.03 5.36 16.38
CA LYS A 114 -33.09 5.92 17.38
C LYS A 114 -33.21 7.44 17.49
N GLY A 115 -32.97 7.95 18.70
CA GLY A 115 -32.89 9.40 18.94
C GLY A 115 -31.55 10.01 18.50
N LEU A 116 -31.47 11.35 18.48
CA LEU A 116 -30.29 12.09 17.99
C LEU A 116 -28.99 11.69 18.70
N THR A 117 -29.00 11.54 20.02
CA THR A 117 -27.81 11.15 20.81
C THR A 117 -27.31 9.75 20.46
N GLN A 118 -28.24 8.82 20.20
CA GLN A 118 -27.93 7.46 19.78
C GLN A 118 -27.44 7.43 18.33
N TRP A 119 -27.97 8.29 17.47
CA TRP A 119 -27.46 8.47 16.11
C TRP A 119 -26.01 8.92 16.12
N THR A 120 -25.70 10.00 16.86
CA THR A 120 -24.32 10.50 16.97
C THR A 120 -23.36 9.40 17.41
N SER A 121 -23.65 8.70 18.52
CA SER A 121 -22.77 7.65 19.03
C SER A 121 -22.65 6.44 18.09
N THR A 122 -23.74 6.06 17.41
CA THR A 122 -23.73 4.94 16.46
C THR A 122 -22.96 5.30 15.18
N VAL A 123 -23.13 6.51 14.65
CA VAL A 123 -22.38 7.00 13.48
C VAL A 123 -20.89 7.09 13.81
N ASP A 124 -20.54 7.57 15.01
CA ASP A 124 -19.15 7.58 15.48
C ASP A 124 -18.58 6.15 15.58
N GLN A 125 -19.37 5.18 16.05
CA GLN A 125 -18.96 3.76 16.09
C GLN A 125 -18.77 3.17 14.69
N ILE A 126 -19.68 3.47 13.76
CA ILE A 126 -19.58 3.05 12.36
C ILE A 126 -18.26 3.54 11.75
N LYS A 127 -17.90 4.81 11.98
CA LYS A 127 -16.65 5.42 11.48
C LYS A 127 -15.39 4.88 12.16
N LYS A 128 -15.46 4.53 13.44
CA LYS A 128 -14.28 4.17 14.24
C LYS A 128 -13.86 2.71 14.07
N ASN A 129 -14.79 1.76 14.00
CA ASN A 129 -14.47 0.32 13.88
C ASN A 129 -15.71 -0.42 13.36
N SER A 130 -15.82 -0.52 12.04
CA SER A 130 -16.95 -1.01 11.26
C SER A 130 -17.81 -2.07 11.94
N SER A 131 -19.13 -1.87 11.85
CA SER A 131 -20.10 -2.62 12.64
C SER A 131 -19.93 -4.13 12.47
N LEU A 132 -19.96 -4.85 13.60
CA LEU A 132 -19.76 -6.30 13.68
C LEU A 132 -20.62 -7.07 12.67
N GLU A 133 -21.83 -6.58 12.37
CA GLU A 133 -22.73 -7.23 11.42
C GLU A 133 -22.22 -7.15 9.95
N ILE A 134 -21.70 -6.00 9.51
CA ILE A 134 -21.14 -5.87 8.15
C ILE A 134 -19.84 -6.63 8.04
N VAL A 135 -18.97 -6.51 9.04
CA VAL A 135 -17.71 -7.26 9.11
C VAL A 135 -17.98 -8.75 8.98
N LYS A 136 -18.94 -9.31 9.74
CA LYS A 136 -19.30 -10.74 9.64
C LYS A 136 -19.73 -11.16 8.24
N LYS A 137 -20.50 -10.31 7.52
CA LYS A 137 -20.97 -10.62 6.17
C LYS A 137 -19.85 -10.51 5.12
N LEU A 138 -18.96 -9.52 5.25
CA LEU A 138 -17.82 -9.35 4.35
C LEU A 138 -16.72 -10.39 4.59
N LYS A 139 -16.55 -10.83 5.84
CA LYS A 139 -15.52 -11.78 6.27
C LYS A 139 -15.64 -13.15 5.60
N VAL A 140 -16.82 -13.52 5.08
CA VAL A 140 -17.01 -14.79 4.35
C VAL A 140 -16.03 -14.93 3.19
N SER A 141 -15.81 -13.86 2.41
CA SER A 141 -14.85 -13.90 1.30
C SER A 141 -13.39 -14.00 1.76
N TYR A 142 -13.08 -13.46 2.95
CA TYR A 142 -11.76 -13.56 3.57
C TYR A 142 -11.52 -14.96 4.16
N ASP A 143 -12.54 -15.58 4.77
CA ASP A 143 -12.45 -16.91 5.35
C ASP A 143 -12.22 -18.00 4.30
N GLY A 144 -12.60 -17.74 3.05
CA GLY A 144 -12.35 -18.60 1.89
C GLY A 144 -11.00 -18.35 1.19
N LEU A 145 -10.06 -17.66 1.83
CA LEU A 145 -8.68 -17.46 1.36
C LEU A 145 -7.73 -18.45 2.05
N GLU A 146 -6.66 -18.82 1.35
CA GLU A 146 -5.54 -19.57 1.95
C GLU A 146 -4.74 -18.68 2.93
N LEU A 147 -3.92 -19.29 3.79
CA LEU A 147 -3.24 -18.57 4.89
C LEU A 147 -2.29 -17.48 4.38
N GLU A 148 -1.61 -17.73 3.27
CA GLU A 148 -0.71 -16.80 2.60
C GLU A 148 -1.49 -15.61 2.03
N GLU A 149 -2.62 -15.88 1.37
CA GLU A 149 -3.51 -14.85 0.80
C GLU A 149 -4.16 -13.99 1.89
N GLN A 150 -4.58 -14.61 3.00
CA GLN A 150 -5.07 -13.89 4.18
C GLN A 150 -3.99 -12.95 4.72
N THR A 151 -2.75 -13.42 4.79
CA THR A 151 -1.62 -12.60 5.25
C THR A 151 -1.40 -11.40 4.33
N ILE A 152 -1.40 -11.61 3.01
CA ILE A 152 -1.28 -10.54 2.00
C ILE A 152 -2.46 -9.56 2.11
N PHE A 153 -3.68 -10.07 2.23
CA PHE A 153 -4.89 -9.25 2.36
C PHE A 153 -4.80 -8.32 3.58
N LEU A 154 -4.42 -8.85 4.75
CA LEU A 154 -4.28 -8.06 5.98
C LEU A 154 -3.15 -7.03 5.88
N ASP A 155 -2.05 -7.37 5.19
CA ASP A 155 -0.99 -6.40 4.91
C ASP A 155 -1.49 -5.22 4.06
N ILE A 156 -2.25 -5.50 3.00
CA ILE A 156 -2.85 -4.48 2.15
C ILE A 156 -3.85 -3.64 2.94
N ALA A 157 -4.76 -4.27 3.68
CA ALA A 157 -5.79 -3.58 4.43
C ALA A 157 -5.21 -2.64 5.50
N CYS A 158 -4.19 -3.08 6.22
CA CYS A 158 -3.62 -2.29 7.29
C CYS A 158 -2.67 -1.20 6.77
N LEU A 159 -1.77 -1.55 5.84
CA LEU A 159 -0.53 -0.79 5.61
C LEU A 159 -0.31 -0.41 4.14
N LEU A 160 -0.67 -1.30 3.20
CA LEU A 160 -0.22 -1.20 1.81
C LEU A 160 -1.27 -0.67 0.82
N ARG A 161 -2.51 -0.40 1.25
CA ARG A 161 -3.49 0.34 0.43
C ARG A 161 -2.92 1.70 -0.01
N GLY A 162 -3.17 2.07 -1.27
CA GLY A 162 -2.73 3.33 -1.85
C GLY A 162 -1.24 3.36 -2.22
N LYS A 163 -0.55 2.22 -2.15
CA LYS A 163 0.85 2.09 -2.58
C LYS A 163 0.92 1.52 -4.00
N GLU A 164 1.98 1.88 -4.73
CA GLU A 164 2.27 1.36 -6.06
C GLU A 164 2.53 -0.16 -6.00
N LYS A 165 2.00 -0.91 -6.97
CA LYS A 165 2.12 -2.37 -7.05
C LYS A 165 3.59 -2.82 -6.90
N LYS A 166 4.53 -2.18 -7.58
CA LYS A 166 5.98 -2.52 -7.49
C LYS A 166 6.48 -2.54 -6.04
N LEU A 167 6.16 -1.50 -5.26
CA LEU A 167 6.57 -1.41 -3.85
C LEU A 167 5.88 -2.48 -3.00
N VAL A 168 4.58 -2.72 -3.24
CA VAL A 168 3.83 -3.77 -2.56
C VAL A 168 4.46 -5.14 -2.81
N MET A 169 4.80 -5.44 -4.07
CA MET A 169 5.47 -6.68 -4.44
C MET A 169 6.80 -6.84 -3.71
N GLN A 170 7.65 -5.82 -3.66
CA GLN A 170 8.92 -5.88 -2.92
C GLN A 170 8.72 -6.23 -1.43
N ILE A 171 7.69 -5.67 -0.78
CA ILE A 171 7.39 -5.93 0.63
C ILE A 171 6.88 -7.37 0.84
N LEU A 172 6.10 -7.88 -0.12
CA LEU A 172 5.52 -9.23 -0.07
C LEU A 172 6.48 -10.32 -0.56
N GLU A 173 7.48 -9.98 -1.39
CA GLU A 173 8.52 -10.87 -1.96
C GLU A 173 9.55 -11.37 -0.95
N SER A 174 9.32 -11.22 0.36
CA SER A 174 10.03 -12.00 1.38
C SER A 174 9.63 -13.48 1.41
N CYS A 175 8.61 -13.86 0.63
CA CYS A 175 8.15 -15.24 0.46
C CYS A 175 8.67 -15.82 -0.86
N ASP A 176 9.48 -16.89 -0.79
CA ASP A 176 10.21 -17.53 -1.90
C ASP A 176 9.34 -18.05 -3.07
N PHE A 177 8.01 -17.97 -3.01
CA PHE A 177 7.07 -18.14 -4.12
C PHE A 177 5.69 -17.65 -3.63
N GLY A 178 4.98 -16.79 -4.38
CA GLY A 178 3.53 -16.62 -4.19
C GLY A 178 2.97 -15.22 -3.93
N ALA A 179 3.78 -14.15 -3.82
CA ALA A 179 3.23 -12.80 -3.64
C ALA A 179 2.37 -12.34 -4.84
N GLU A 180 2.84 -12.59 -6.07
CA GLU A 180 2.14 -12.18 -7.30
C GLU A 180 0.85 -13.01 -7.46
N CYS A 181 0.96 -14.33 -7.28
CA CYS A 181 -0.19 -15.23 -7.33
C CYS A 181 -1.22 -14.89 -6.25
N GLY A 182 -0.79 -14.61 -5.02
CA GLY A 182 -1.68 -14.21 -3.94
C GLY A 182 -2.37 -12.88 -4.21
N LEU A 183 -1.67 -11.89 -4.78
CA LEU A 183 -2.29 -10.64 -5.21
C LEU A 183 -3.32 -10.86 -6.33
N ASP A 184 -3.00 -11.69 -7.31
CA ASP A 184 -3.93 -12.06 -8.40
C ASP A 184 -5.20 -12.69 -7.82
N VAL A 185 -5.08 -13.66 -6.91
CA VAL A 185 -6.25 -14.28 -6.24
C VAL A 185 -7.10 -13.25 -5.51
N LEU A 186 -6.50 -12.27 -4.82
CA LEU A 186 -7.25 -11.20 -4.15
C LEU A 186 -7.98 -10.30 -5.15
N VAL A 187 -7.40 -10.06 -6.33
CA VAL A 187 -8.03 -9.31 -7.43
C VAL A 187 -9.19 -10.10 -8.02
N ASP A 188 -9.01 -11.38 -8.30
CA ASP A 188 -10.06 -12.22 -8.88
C ASP A 188 -11.23 -12.45 -7.93
N LYS A 189 -10.95 -12.52 -6.62
CA LYS A 189 -11.99 -12.54 -5.56
C LYS A 189 -12.58 -11.16 -5.26
N SER A 190 -12.21 -10.13 -6.03
CA SER A 190 -12.71 -8.75 -5.91
C SER A 190 -12.51 -8.12 -4.52
N LEU A 191 -11.50 -8.58 -3.77
CA LEU A 191 -11.13 -8.05 -2.46
C LEU A 191 -10.21 -6.84 -2.58
N VAL A 192 -9.46 -6.79 -3.67
CA VAL A 192 -8.48 -5.75 -4.01
C VAL A 192 -8.63 -5.43 -5.51
N PHE A 193 -8.25 -4.24 -5.93
CA PHE A 193 -8.14 -3.91 -7.35
C PHE A 193 -6.91 -3.03 -7.61
N ILE A 194 -6.39 -3.09 -8.84
CA ILE A 194 -5.28 -2.26 -9.29
C ILE A 194 -5.86 -1.09 -10.09
N SER A 195 -5.63 0.13 -9.63
CA SER A 195 -6.08 1.33 -10.35
C SER A 195 -5.29 1.54 -11.65
N LYS A 196 -5.80 2.41 -12.53
CA LYS A 196 -5.10 2.80 -13.77
C LYS A 196 -3.70 3.41 -13.56
N TYR A 197 -3.37 3.83 -12.34
CA TYR A 197 -2.06 4.36 -11.97
C TYR A 197 -1.15 3.29 -11.34
N ASN A 198 -1.49 2.00 -11.49
CA ASN A 198 -0.76 0.87 -10.91
C ASN A 198 -0.67 0.92 -9.37
N VAL A 199 -1.67 1.51 -8.72
CA VAL A 199 -1.80 1.60 -7.25
C VAL A 199 -2.79 0.55 -6.76
N ILE A 200 -2.41 -0.18 -5.71
CA ILE A 200 -3.24 -1.17 -5.03
C ILE A 200 -4.31 -0.47 -4.21
N GLU A 201 -5.57 -0.76 -4.50
CA GLU A 201 -6.73 -0.19 -3.82
C GLU A 201 -7.68 -1.28 -3.32
N MET A 202 -8.51 -0.92 -2.35
CA MET A 202 -9.60 -1.76 -1.87
C MET A 202 -10.76 -0.88 -1.40
N HIS A 203 -11.95 -1.47 -1.35
CA HIS A 203 -13.12 -0.77 -0.84
C HIS A 203 -12.94 -0.48 0.66
N ASP A 204 -13.38 0.69 1.13
CA ASP A 204 -13.20 1.12 2.53
C ASP A 204 -13.74 0.08 3.52
N LEU A 205 -14.95 -0.45 3.28
CA LEU A 205 -15.53 -1.50 4.14
C LEU A 205 -14.77 -2.83 4.15
N ILE A 206 -14.09 -3.17 3.05
CA ILE A 206 -13.22 -4.35 2.98
C ILE A 206 -11.95 -4.07 3.79
N GLN A 207 -11.39 -2.86 3.68
CA GLN A 207 -10.28 -2.41 4.50
C GLN A 207 -10.62 -2.46 5.99
N ASP A 208 -11.77 -1.94 6.37
CA ASP A 208 -12.21 -1.93 7.76
C ASP A 208 -12.42 -3.34 8.31
N MET A 209 -12.95 -4.26 7.49
CA MET A 209 -13.04 -5.68 7.84
C MET A 209 -11.66 -6.26 8.11
N GLY A 210 -10.67 -6.02 7.23
CA GLY A 210 -9.29 -6.49 7.44
C GLY A 210 -8.66 -5.91 8.71
N ARG A 211 -8.81 -4.60 8.95
CA ARG A 211 -8.33 -3.95 10.18
C ARG A 211 -9.01 -4.52 11.42
N TYR A 212 -10.31 -4.80 11.35
CA TYR A 212 -11.03 -5.46 12.45
C TYR A 212 -10.48 -6.85 12.74
N VAL A 213 -10.21 -7.67 11.71
CA VAL A 213 -9.62 -9.01 11.87
C VAL A 213 -8.29 -8.92 12.62
N VAL A 214 -7.39 -8.01 12.25
CA VAL A 214 -6.11 -7.85 12.96
C VAL A 214 -6.30 -7.35 14.40
N LYS A 215 -7.24 -6.42 14.64
CA LYS A 215 -7.54 -5.96 16.00
C LYS A 215 -8.02 -7.09 16.91
N MET A 216 -8.82 -8.03 16.39
CA MET A 216 -9.26 -9.21 17.15
C MET A 216 -8.15 -10.24 17.36
N GLN A 217 -7.13 -10.27 16.50
CA GLN A 217 -5.92 -11.07 16.71
C GLN A 217 -5.00 -10.47 17.78
N LYS A 218 -5.12 -9.17 18.12
CA LYS A 218 -4.29 -8.52 19.16
C LYS A 218 -4.37 -9.25 20.51
N ASP A 219 -5.54 -9.79 20.84
CA ASP A 219 -5.78 -10.51 22.10
C ASP A 219 -5.03 -11.86 22.19
N SER A 220 -4.48 -12.39 21.09
CA SER A 220 -3.68 -13.62 21.09
C SER A 220 -2.18 -13.39 21.35
N GLY A 221 -1.72 -12.14 21.41
CA GLY A 221 -0.30 -11.80 21.63
C GLY A 221 0.59 -11.89 20.38
N GLU A 222 0.02 -12.16 19.21
CA GLU A 222 0.75 -12.32 17.93
C GLU A 222 0.73 -11.04 17.08
N GLN A 223 0.86 -9.87 17.69
CA GLN A 223 0.72 -8.60 16.97
C GLN A 223 1.88 -8.38 15.98
N SER A 224 1.63 -8.74 14.73
CA SER A 224 2.61 -8.63 13.63
C SER A 224 2.56 -7.31 12.87
N ARG A 225 1.50 -6.52 13.06
CA ARG A 225 1.23 -5.27 12.34
C ARG A 225 0.77 -4.18 13.30
N LEU A 226 1.36 -3.00 13.16
CA LEU A 226 0.96 -1.76 13.83
C LEU A 226 0.90 -0.63 12.81
N TRP A 227 -0.21 0.11 12.79
CA TRP A 227 -0.43 1.22 11.85
C TRP A 227 -1.19 2.40 12.47
N ASP A 228 -1.55 2.28 13.75
CA ASP A 228 -2.20 3.33 14.52
C ASP A 228 -1.19 3.83 15.56
N VAL A 229 -0.97 5.14 15.58
CA VAL A 229 0.02 5.78 16.43
C VAL A 229 -0.36 5.65 17.91
N GLU A 230 -1.66 5.71 18.23
CA GLU A 230 -2.15 5.52 19.59
C GLU A 230 -1.89 4.08 20.04
N ASP A 231 -2.17 3.09 19.17
CA ASP A 231 -1.84 1.68 19.46
C ASP A 231 -0.33 1.48 19.67
N PHE A 232 0.51 2.18 18.91
CA PHE A 232 1.96 2.10 19.07
C PHE A 232 2.45 2.76 20.36
N GLU A 233 1.97 3.97 20.68
CA GLU A 233 2.30 4.67 21.92
C GLU A 233 1.91 3.83 23.14
N ASP A 234 0.70 3.24 23.14
CA ASP A 234 0.22 2.35 24.18
C ASP A 234 1.13 1.11 24.35
N VAL A 235 1.55 0.51 23.24
CA VAL A 235 2.46 -0.64 23.25
C VAL A 235 3.85 -0.25 23.80
N MET A 236 4.36 0.93 23.44
CA MET A 236 5.65 1.44 23.92
C MET A 236 5.65 1.72 25.42
N VAL A 237 4.58 2.36 25.94
CA VAL A 237 4.44 2.65 27.37
C VAL A 237 4.41 1.35 28.20
N ASN A 238 3.84 0.28 27.65
CA ASN A 238 3.69 -1.00 28.34
C ASN A 238 4.95 -1.89 28.28
N ASN A 239 6.05 -1.44 27.67
CA ASN A 239 7.31 -2.20 27.51
C ASN A 239 7.10 -3.63 26.97
N THR A 240 6.08 -3.84 26.14
CA THR A 240 5.81 -5.16 25.58
C THR A 240 6.90 -5.50 24.56
N HIS A 241 7.59 -6.62 24.77
CA HIS A 241 8.45 -7.18 23.75
C HIS A 241 7.60 -7.51 22.51
N LEU A 242 8.01 -7.03 21.33
CA LEU A 242 7.31 -7.22 20.06
C LEU A 242 8.10 -8.12 19.10
N PRO A 243 8.44 -9.37 19.48
CA PRO A 243 9.25 -10.24 18.64
C PRO A 243 8.51 -10.63 17.34
N SER A 244 7.17 -10.61 17.35
CA SER A 244 6.35 -10.94 16.18
C SER A 244 6.09 -9.76 15.25
N LEU A 245 6.47 -8.53 15.64
CA LEU A 245 6.20 -7.34 14.83
C LEU A 245 7.05 -7.36 13.55
N ARG A 246 6.34 -7.40 12.41
CA ARG A 246 6.93 -7.38 11.07
C ARG A 246 6.72 -6.06 10.37
N LYS A 247 5.63 -5.34 10.66
CA LYS A 247 5.28 -4.11 9.94
C LYS A 247 4.84 -3.03 10.90
N LEU A 248 5.52 -1.89 10.81
CA LEU A 248 5.28 -0.73 11.64
C LEU A 248 5.10 0.51 10.77
N ASP A 249 3.95 1.15 10.92
CA ASP A 249 3.62 2.40 10.23
C ASP A 249 3.31 3.46 11.28
N LEU A 250 4.18 4.46 11.30
CA LEU A 250 4.16 5.62 12.17
C LEU A 250 4.06 6.89 11.33
N ARG A 251 3.56 6.82 10.08
CA ARG A 251 3.40 8.00 9.24
C ARG A 251 2.57 9.07 9.95
N ASP A 252 2.87 10.33 9.65
CA ASP A 252 2.17 11.49 10.18
C ASP A 252 2.22 11.59 11.73
N SER A 253 3.17 10.90 12.38
CA SER A 253 3.40 11.00 13.83
C SER A 253 4.08 12.31 14.20
N GLU A 254 3.29 13.38 14.40
CA GLU A 254 3.80 14.73 14.67
C GLU A 254 4.54 14.88 16.00
N ARG A 255 4.41 13.94 16.93
CA ARG A 255 5.06 13.99 18.26
C ARG A 255 6.31 13.11 18.38
N LEU A 256 6.61 12.33 17.34
CA LEU A 256 7.73 11.40 17.37
C LEU A 256 9.04 12.16 17.16
N ILE A 257 9.73 12.50 18.25
CA ILE A 257 11.04 13.19 18.22
C ILE A 257 12.18 12.21 17.92
N GLN A 258 12.08 10.98 18.44
CA GLN A 258 13.05 9.92 18.25
C GLN A 258 12.32 8.59 18.02
N THR A 259 12.83 7.75 17.12
CA THR A 259 12.28 6.40 16.93
C THR A 259 12.51 5.52 18.18
N PRO A 260 11.72 4.47 18.41
CA PRO A 260 11.94 3.54 19.53
C PRO A 260 13.27 2.77 19.41
N ASP A 261 13.62 2.05 20.47
CA ASP A 261 14.65 1.02 20.42
C ASP A 261 14.14 -0.22 19.65
N PHE A 262 14.77 -0.52 18.52
CA PHE A 262 14.46 -1.66 17.66
C PHE A 262 15.19 -2.97 18.04
N THR A 263 15.98 -3.01 19.12
CA THR A 263 16.77 -4.19 19.52
C THR A 263 15.89 -5.45 19.67
N LEU A 264 14.63 -5.26 20.04
CA LEU A 264 13.65 -6.34 20.27
C LEU A 264 12.68 -6.56 19.10
N MET A 265 12.84 -5.83 17.99
CA MET A 265 12.01 -5.91 16.78
C MET A 265 12.80 -6.50 15.60
N THR A 266 13.46 -7.63 15.84
CA THR A 266 14.38 -8.25 14.87
C THR A 266 13.68 -8.82 13.63
N ASN A 267 12.36 -9.00 13.69
CA ASN A 267 11.53 -9.45 12.57
C ASN A 267 10.92 -8.31 11.74
N LEU A 268 11.27 -7.05 12.02
CA LEU A 268 10.72 -5.90 11.31
C LEU A 268 11.17 -5.91 9.83
N GLU A 269 10.19 -5.86 8.93
CA GLU A 269 10.29 -5.89 7.47
C GLU A 269 9.87 -4.57 6.83
N TYR A 270 8.97 -3.82 7.46
CA TYR A 270 8.44 -2.55 6.94
C TYR A 270 8.41 -1.50 8.04
N LEU A 271 9.03 -0.34 7.77
CA LEU A 271 8.98 0.85 8.63
C LEU A 271 8.64 2.10 7.81
N ASP A 272 7.46 2.68 8.03
CA ASP A 272 7.04 3.95 7.43
C ASP A 272 6.96 5.04 8.50
N LEU A 273 7.81 6.06 8.35
CA LEU A 273 7.93 7.26 9.20
C LEU A 273 7.65 8.52 8.38
N ARG A 274 6.97 8.39 7.24
CA ARG A 274 6.68 9.51 6.35
C ARG A 274 5.95 10.62 7.10
N ASN A 275 6.31 11.87 6.80
CA ASN A 275 5.72 13.07 7.40
C ASN A 275 5.85 13.17 8.94
N CYS A 276 6.73 12.40 9.60
CA CYS A 276 7.10 12.68 10.98
C CYS A 276 7.97 13.96 11.01
N SER A 277 7.33 15.12 11.01
CA SER A 277 7.99 16.42 10.84
C SER A 277 8.94 16.78 11.97
N ASP A 278 8.63 16.28 13.17
CA ASP A 278 9.35 16.56 14.41
C ASP A 278 10.40 15.50 14.74
N LEU A 279 10.52 14.46 13.92
CA LEU A 279 11.55 13.43 14.06
C LEU A 279 12.93 14.03 13.86
N GLU A 280 13.75 14.02 14.89
CA GLU A 280 15.12 14.53 14.89
C GLU A 280 16.15 13.41 14.79
N GLU A 281 15.86 12.24 15.36
CA GLU A 281 16.82 11.14 15.52
C GLU A 281 16.21 9.76 15.23
N VAL A 282 16.87 8.99 14.38
CA VAL A 282 16.64 7.54 14.25
C VAL A 282 17.56 6.82 15.21
N HIS A 283 16.99 5.94 16.03
CA HIS A 283 17.71 5.18 17.05
C HIS A 283 18.72 4.21 16.41
N ARG A 284 19.92 4.10 17.00
CA ARG A 284 21.04 3.30 16.46
C ARG A 284 20.69 1.83 16.26
N SER A 285 19.86 1.26 17.12
CA SER A 285 19.48 -0.16 17.05
C SER A 285 18.70 -0.56 15.81
N LEU A 286 18.37 0.37 14.89
CA LEU A 286 17.86 0.01 13.56
C LEU A 286 18.85 -0.89 12.78
N GLU A 287 20.14 -0.89 13.13
CA GLU A 287 21.13 -1.85 12.60
C GLU A 287 20.80 -3.32 12.91
N CYS A 288 19.97 -3.58 13.94
CA CYS A 288 19.52 -4.91 14.33
C CYS A 288 18.39 -5.46 13.44
N CYS A 289 17.68 -4.61 12.68
CA CYS A 289 16.55 -4.99 11.83
C CYS A 289 17.03 -5.60 10.49
N ARG A 290 17.64 -6.79 10.54
CA ARG A 290 18.21 -7.47 9.36
C ARG A 290 17.19 -7.87 8.31
N LYS A 291 15.92 -7.99 8.68
CA LYS A 291 14.80 -8.34 7.78
C LYS A 291 14.12 -7.11 7.17
N LEU A 292 14.58 -5.90 7.48
CA LEU A 292 13.94 -4.67 7.01
C LEU A 292 14.06 -4.59 5.48
N ILE A 293 12.92 -4.56 4.80
CA ILE A 293 12.78 -4.49 3.34
C ILE A 293 12.55 -3.05 2.90
N VAL A 294 11.72 -2.31 3.64
CA VAL A 294 11.38 -0.92 3.31
C VAL A 294 11.57 -0.03 4.53
N LEU A 295 12.34 1.04 4.34
CA LEU A 295 12.45 2.16 5.26
C LEU A 295 12.05 3.46 4.56
N ASN A 296 10.99 4.09 5.05
CA ASN A 296 10.49 5.35 4.51
C ASN A 296 10.54 6.48 5.54
N LEU A 297 11.41 7.46 5.31
CA LEU A 297 11.59 8.67 6.12
C LEU A 297 11.20 9.94 5.33
N GLN A 298 10.39 9.78 4.27
CA GLN A 298 10.02 10.90 3.39
C GLN A 298 9.39 12.05 4.19
N ARG A 299 9.85 13.28 3.94
CA ARG A 299 9.38 14.52 4.58
C ARG A 299 9.62 14.58 6.08
N CYS A 300 10.57 13.81 6.64
CA CYS A 300 11.12 14.03 7.98
C CYS A 300 12.07 15.25 7.97
N LYS A 301 11.51 16.46 8.04
CA LYS A 301 12.24 17.70 7.80
C LYS A 301 13.24 18.07 8.90
N ARG A 302 12.98 17.70 10.17
CA ARG A 302 13.88 17.95 11.30
C ARG A 302 14.95 16.87 11.51
N LEU A 303 14.86 15.76 10.78
CA LEU A 303 15.76 14.62 10.93
C LEU A 303 17.19 15.07 10.66
N ASN A 304 18.03 15.00 11.68
CA ASN A 304 19.43 15.45 11.61
C ASN A 304 20.42 14.38 12.09
N LYS A 305 19.94 13.36 12.82
CA LYS A 305 20.73 12.20 13.22
C LYS A 305 20.11 10.92 12.67
N PHE A 306 20.79 10.31 11.72
CA PHE A 306 20.50 8.96 11.26
C PHE A 306 21.81 8.16 11.29
N PRO A 307 22.10 7.46 12.40
CA PRO A 307 23.44 6.90 12.64
C PRO A 307 23.76 5.74 11.70
N CYS A 308 22.86 4.77 11.56
CA CYS A 308 23.13 3.55 10.80
C CYS A 308 21.87 2.84 10.33
N VAL A 309 22.02 2.01 9.29
CA VAL A 309 20.97 1.15 8.74
C VAL A 309 21.56 -0.18 8.26
N ASN A 310 20.82 -1.26 8.49
CA ASN A 310 21.15 -2.55 7.90
C ASN A 310 20.50 -2.72 6.53
N VAL A 311 21.27 -3.12 5.52
CA VAL A 311 20.81 -3.24 4.14
C VAL A 311 20.83 -4.68 3.62
N GLU A 312 21.02 -5.68 4.50
CA GLU A 312 21.07 -7.09 4.13
C GLU A 312 19.80 -7.57 3.42
N SER A 313 18.63 -7.10 3.87
CA SER A 313 17.32 -7.39 3.24
C SER A 313 16.65 -6.18 2.60
N LEU A 314 17.24 -5.00 2.71
CA LEU A 314 16.59 -3.75 2.32
C LEU A 314 16.42 -3.71 0.79
N GLY A 315 15.19 -3.52 0.34
CA GLY A 315 14.82 -3.28 -1.06
C GLY A 315 14.54 -1.81 -1.36
N SER A 316 14.16 -1.00 -0.38
CA SER A 316 13.93 0.43 -0.59
C SER A 316 14.28 1.29 0.63
N LEU A 317 15.10 2.32 0.41
CA LEU A 317 15.42 3.39 1.36
C LEU A 317 14.96 4.75 0.82
N ILE A 318 13.98 5.38 1.48
CA ILE A 318 13.38 6.64 1.03
C ILE A 318 13.69 7.76 2.02
N LEU A 319 14.50 8.73 1.58
CA LEU A 319 14.96 9.92 2.29
C LEU A 319 14.52 11.23 1.60
N LEU A 320 13.44 11.17 0.80
CA LEU A 320 12.94 12.31 0.04
C LEU A 320 12.51 13.46 0.95
N HIS A 321 12.91 14.69 0.64
CA HIS A 321 12.57 15.89 1.43
C HIS A 321 13.07 15.89 2.89
N CYS A 322 14.16 15.17 3.20
CA CYS A 322 14.85 15.22 4.49
C CYS A 322 15.87 16.38 4.55
N SER A 323 15.40 17.63 4.61
CA SER A 323 16.23 18.83 4.42
C SER A 323 17.31 19.10 5.48
N ASN A 324 17.16 18.57 6.69
CA ASN A 324 18.13 18.72 7.78
C ASN A 324 19.11 17.54 7.89
N LEU A 325 18.90 16.47 7.11
CA LEU A 325 19.77 15.31 7.13
C LEU A 325 21.01 15.61 6.29
N GLU A 326 22.09 16.04 6.95
CA GLU A 326 23.30 16.49 6.24
C GLU A 326 24.31 15.38 5.94
N LYS A 327 24.21 14.24 6.63
CA LYS A 327 25.09 13.08 6.49
C LYS A 327 24.25 11.83 6.21
N PHE A 328 24.77 10.99 5.33
CA PHE A 328 24.16 9.70 5.04
C PHE A 328 24.49 8.70 6.18
N PRO A 329 23.57 7.81 6.58
CA PRO A 329 23.82 6.82 7.63
C PRO A 329 24.96 5.86 7.31
N GLU A 330 25.63 5.35 8.34
CA GLU A 330 26.55 4.21 8.18
C GLU A 330 25.77 2.96 7.75
N ILE A 331 26.34 2.17 6.84
CA ILE A 331 25.64 1.02 6.27
C ILE A 331 26.25 -0.29 6.75
N PHE A 332 25.39 -1.19 7.21
CA PHE A 332 25.73 -2.52 7.69
C PHE A 332 25.10 -3.61 6.83
N GLY A 333 25.79 -4.74 6.69
CA GLY A 333 25.31 -5.86 5.86
C GLY A 333 25.69 -5.72 4.39
N ARG A 334 25.48 -6.81 3.64
CA ARG A 334 25.76 -6.85 2.20
C ARG A 334 24.51 -6.45 1.44
N MET A 335 24.63 -5.40 0.62
CA MET A 335 23.54 -4.90 -0.20
C MET A 335 23.13 -5.91 -1.28
N LYS A 336 21.82 -5.99 -1.54
CA LYS A 336 21.26 -6.72 -2.68
C LYS A 336 21.23 -5.86 -3.94
N PRO A 337 21.31 -6.46 -5.14
CA PRO A 337 21.23 -5.73 -6.41
C PRO A 337 20.01 -4.82 -6.57
N GLU A 338 18.88 -5.21 -6.00
CA GLU A 338 17.56 -4.61 -6.24
C GLU A 338 17.25 -3.42 -5.32
N LEU A 339 18.19 -3.01 -4.45
CA LEU A 339 17.97 -1.94 -3.47
C LEU A 339 17.85 -0.56 -4.14
N GLU A 340 16.68 0.04 -3.97
CA GLU A 340 16.30 1.37 -4.46
C GLU A 340 16.57 2.44 -3.38
N ILE A 341 17.41 3.45 -3.67
CA ILE A 341 17.67 4.59 -2.76
C ILE A 341 17.12 5.88 -3.37
N LYS A 342 16.21 6.54 -2.66
CA LYS A 342 15.63 7.84 -3.05
C LYS A 342 16.02 8.91 -2.06
N MET A 343 16.73 9.96 -2.51
CA MET A 343 17.22 11.02 -1.61
C MET A 343 17.14 12.44 -2.19
N SER A 344 16.40 12.65 -3.28
CA SER A 344 16.09 13.99 -3.79
C SER A 344 15.49 14.90 -2.71
N TRP A 345 15.73 16.20 -2.84
CA TRP A 345 15.32 17.24 -1.87
C TRP A 345 15.86 17.04 -0.44
N SER A 346 16.88 16.21 -0.24
CA SER A 346 17.52 16.03 1.07
C SER A 346 18.62 17.07 1.32
N GLY A 347 18.99 17.22 2.61
CA GLY A 347 20.07 18.09 3.04
C GLY A 347 21.48 17.51 2.90
N LEU A 348 21.63 16.34 2.29
CA LEU A 348 22.89 15.58 2.29
C LEU A 348 23.98 16.38 1.57
N ARG A 349 25.13 16.50 2.24
CA ARG A 349 26.29 17.24 1.68
C ARG A 349 27.15 16.38 0.77
N GLU A 350 27.15 15.08 1.00
CA GLU A 350 27.95 14.09 0.28
C GLU A 350 27.17 12.78 0.13
N ILE A 351 27.49 12.04 -0.93
CA ILE A 351 27.03 10.67 -1.12
C ILE A 351 28.17 9.75 -0.69
N PRO A 352 27.94 8.72 0.15
CA PRO A 352 29.01 7.81 0.54
C PRO A 352 29.62 7.09 -0.67
N SER A 353 30.95 7.13 -0.79
CA SER A 353 31.68 6.38 -1.82
C SER A 353 31.47 4.87 -1.69
N SER A 354 31.24 4.37 -0.47
CA SER A 354 30.94 2.98 -0.15
C SER A 354 29.66 2.47 -0.81
N ILE A 355 28.61 3.30 -0.86
CA ILE A 355 27.38 3.01 -1.62
C ILE A 355 27.79 2.87 -3.08
N ILE A 356 28.34 3.91 -3.68
CA ILE A 356 28.59 3.88 -5.12
C ILE A 356 29.50 2.70 -5.54
N GLN A 357 30.50 2.37 -4.74
CA GLN A 357 31.41 1.24 -5.01
C GLN A 357 30.70 -0.12 -4.94
N GLN A 358 29.79 -0.32 -3.97
CA GLN A 358 29.04 -1.57 -3.83
C GLN A 358 27.89 -1.68 -4.86
N TYR A 359 27.30 -0.56 -5.26
CA TYR A 359 26.14 -0.48 -6.16
C TYR A 359 26.49 -0.31 -7.65
N ALA A 360 27.77 -0.09 -7.99
CA ALA A 360 28.30 0.19 -9.32
C ALA A 360 27.70 -0.67 -10.46
N CYS A 361 27.39 -1.93 -10.17
CA CYS A 361 26.91 -2.89 -11.14
C CYS A 361 25.38 -3.12 -11.12
N HIS A 362 24.64 -2.58 -10.16
CA HIS A 362 23.25 -2.99 -9.87
C HIS A 362 22.26 -1.83 -9.71
N LEU A 363 22.73 -0.60 -9.44
CA LEU A 363 21.86 0.57 -9.32
C LEU A 363 21.24 0.93 -10.68
N THR A 364 19.92 0.84 -10.77
CA THR A 364 19.16 1.15 -11.99
C THR A 364 18.64 2.60 -12.00
N GLU A 365 18.34 3.17 -10.84
CA GLU A 365 17.87 4.55 -10.68
C GLU A 365 18.57 5.25 -9.52
N LEU A 366 19.05 6.47 -9.75
CA LEU A 366 19.63 7.35 -8.73
C LEU A 366 19.09 8.76 -8.95
N SER A 367 18.25 9.21 -8.03
CA SER A 367 17.65 10.54 -8.05
C SER A 367 18.22 11.40 -6.93
N LEU A 368 18.93 12.46 -7.34
CA LEU A 368 19.64 13.45 -6.52
C LEU A 368 19.11 14.86 -6.77
N SER A 369 17.99 15.01 -7.47
CA SER A 369 17.41 16.32 -7.79
C SER A 369 17.19 17.19 -6.56
N ASP A 370 17.44 18.49 -6.74
CA ASP A 370 17.22 19.55 -5.76
C ASP A 370 17.96 19.31 -4.42
N MET A 371 19.14 18.69 -4.48
CA MET A 371 20.05 18.57 -3.33
C MET A 371 20.92 19.83 -3.20
N LYS A 372 20.32 20.93 -2.74
CA LYS A 372 20.96 22.26 -2.64
C LYS A 372 22.22 22.32 -1.76
N LYS A 373 22.43 21.33 -0.89
CA LYS A 373 23.58 21.24 0.01
C LYS A 373 24.70 20.31 -0.49
N LEU A 374 24.44 19.53 -1.55
CA LEU A 374 25.40 18.58 -2.12
C LEU A 374 26.58 19.34 -2.72
N VAL A 375 27.79 19.08 -2.22
CA VAL A 375 29.00 19.77 -2.67
C VAL A 375 29.85 18.92 -3.61
N ALA A 376 29.78 17.60 -3.52
CA ALA A 376 30.58 16.74 -4.38
C ALA A 376 29.90 15.41 -4.64
N LEU A 377 30.15 14.87 -5.84
CA LEU A 377 29.87 13.48 -6.16
C LEU A 377 31.14 12.66 -5.97
N PRO A 378 31.07 11.44 -5.40
CA PRO A 378 32.26 10.59 -5.24
C PRO A 378 32.86 10.26 -6.60
N SER A 379 34.19 10.16 -6.70
CA SER A 379 34.87 9.74 -7.94
C SER A 379 34.42 8.35 -8.42
N SER A 380 33.99 7.49 -7.51
CA SER A 380 33.40 6.19 -7.82
C SER A 380 32.10 6.27 -8.61
N ILE A 381 31.46 7.45 -8.75
CA ILE A 381 30.20 7.58 -9.50
C ILE A 381 30.35 7.19 -10.98
N CYS A 382 31.56 7.29 -11.53
CA CYS A 382 31.91 6.77 -12.87
C CYS A 382 31.70 5.25 -13.01
N GLN A 383 31.61 4.52 -11.90
CA GLN A 383 31.53 3.06 -11.86
C GLN A 383 30.09 2.56 -12.01
N LEU A 384 29.09 3.43 -11.93
CA LEU A 384 27.65 3.11 -12.09
C LEU A 384 27.31 2.79 -13.55
N LYS A 385 27.67 1.58 -14.01
CA LYS A 385 27.47 1.14 -15.40
C LYS A 385 26.04 0.69 -15.72
N GLY A 386 25.24 0.37 -14.70
CA GLY A 386 23.86 -0.11 -14.84
C GLY A 386 22.77 0.97 -14.73
N LEU A 387 23.17 2.23 -14.57
CA LEU A 387 22.25 3.33 -14.30
C LEU A 387 21.43 3.66 -15.56
N VAL A 388 20.11 3.43 -15.50
CA VAL A 388 19.18 3.71 -16.60
C VAL A 388 18.63 5.13 -16.50
N LYS A 389 18.50 5.65 -15.28
CA LYS A 389 17.98 7.00 -15.01
C LYS A 389 18.81 7.69 -13.93
N GLN A 390 19.35 8.85 -14.27
CA GLN A 390 20.08 9.75 -13.37
C GLN A 390 19.42 11.12 -13.39
N ASP A 391 19.06 11.64 -12.22
CA ASP A 391 18.57 13.02 -12.08
C ASP A 391 19.42 13.76 -11.04
N VAL A 392 20.14 14.78 -11.47
CA VAL A 392 20.96 15.68 -10.65
C VAL A 392 20.56 17.15 -10.83
N SER A 393 19.38 17.38 -11.40
CA SER A 393 18.88 18.73 -11.68
C SER A 393 18.73 19.56 -10.40
N TYR A 394 18.90 20.88 -10.50
CA TYR A 394 18.72 21.83 -9.40
C TYR A 394 19.67 21.63 -8.20
N CYS A 395 20.84 20.99 -8.42
CA CYS A 395 21.91 20.88 -7.42
C CYS A 395 22.79 22.14 -7.42
N SER A 396 22.26 23.27 -6.96
CA SER A 396 22.89 24.59 -7.15
C SER A 396 24.34 24.72 -6.64
N LYS A 397 24.72 23.99 -5.58
CA LYS A 397 26.11 23.99 -5.07
C LYS A 397 27.07 23.13 -5.89
N LEU A 398 26.55 22.07 -6.51
CA LEU A 398 27.32 21.23 -7.41
C LEU A 398 27.56 21.98 -8.72
N GLU A 399 26.54 22.66 -9.24
CA GLU A 399 26.63 23.52 -10.43
C GLU A 399 27.67 24.63 -10.25
N SER A 400 27.64 25.37 -9.13
CA SER A 400 28.63 26.42 -8.86
C SER A 400 30.07 25.88 -8.79
N LEU A 401 30.25 24.67 -8.26
CA LEU A 401 31.56 24.00 -8.25
C LEU A 401 32.02 23.59 -9.65
N LEU A 402 31.10 23.12 -10.50
CA LEU A 402 31.42 22.76 -11.88
C LEU A 402 31.76 23.98 -12.74
N GLU A 403 31.14 25.15 -12.47
CA GLU A 403 31.49 26.43 -13.09
C GLU A 403 32.85 26.96 -12.60
N GLU A 404 33.15 26.86 -11.30
CA GLU A 404 34.47 27.22 -10.75
C GLU A 404 35.59 26.28 -11.27
N ILE A 405 35.27 25.02 -11.53
CA ILE A 405 36.18 24.00 -12.08
C ILE A 405 36.27 24.08 -13.63
N GLY A 406 35.55 25.00 -14.28
CA GLY A 406 35.57 25.26 -15.73
C GLY A 406 36.95 25.60 -16.37
N TYR A 407 38.04 25.50 -15.62
CA TYR A 407 39.42 25.57 -16.08
C TYR A 407 40.14 24.21 -16.26
N LEU A 408 39.49 23.07 -16.00
CA LEU A 408 40.11 21.73 -16.14
C LEU A 408 39.73 21.03 -17.45
N GLU A 409 39.98 21.66 -18.60
CA GLU A 409 39.94 21.01 -19.93
C GLU A 409 41.09 20.00 -20.17
N ASN A 410 41.94 19.69 -19.18
CA ASN A 410 43.19 18.95 -19.41
C ASN A 410 43.42 17.70 -18.52
N LEU A 411 42.38 17.03 -18.04
CA LEU A 411 42.53 15.72 -17.37
C LEU A 411 41.90 14.60 -18.19
N GLY A 412 42.76 13.85 -18.87
CA GLY A 412 42.42 12.89 -19.91
C GLY A 412 41.44 11.77 -19.53
N GLY A 413 40.63 11.41 -20.52
CA GLY A 413 40.08 10.07 -20.75
C GLY A 413 38.83 9.66 -19.98
N ALA A 414 38.79 9.85 -18.66
CA ALA A 414 37.71 9.31 -17.83
C ALA A 414 36.71 10.36 -17.30
N SER A 415 37.16 11.62 -17.13
CA SER A 415 36.33 12.71 -16.63
C SER A 415 35.25 13.17 -17.63
N CYS A 416 35.50 13.01 -18.94
CA CYS A 416 34.62 13.55 -19.98
C CYS A 416 33.27 12.80 -20.15
N LYS A 417 33.13 11.55 -19.69
CA LYS A 417 31.83 10.83 -19.79
C LYS A 417 30.83 11.23 -18.70
N LEU A 418 31.31 11.61 -17.52
CA LEU A 418 30.47 12.19 -16.48
C LEU A 418 29.93 13.56 -16.90
N TYR A 419 30.82 14.40 -17.43
CA TYR A 419 30.47 15.73 -17.91
C TYR A 419 29.51 15.67 -19.11
N SER A 420 29.72 14.80 -20.10
CA SER A 420 28.81 14.70 -21.24
C SER A 420 27.39 14.31 -20.81
N ASN A 421 27.25 13.33 -19.91
CA ASN A 421 25.95 12.87 -19.41
C ASN A 421 25.25 13.93 -18.54
N LEU A 422 26.01 14.63 -17.68
CA LEU A 422 25.52 15.76 -16.89
C LEU A 422 25.03 16.89 -17.81
N THR A 423 25.81 17.28 -18.83
CA THR A 423 25.40 18.33 -19.78
C THR A 423 24.20 17.96 -20.64
N THR A 424 24.00 16.69 -21.01
CA THR A 424 22.77 16.26 -21.72
C THR A 424 21.53 16.25 -20.82
N SER A 425 21.66 16.02 -19.50
CA SER A 425 20.52 16.11 -18.56
C SER A 425 20.16 17.54 -18.15
N VAL A 426 21.07 18.50 -18.34
CA VAL A 426 20.87 19.92 -17.98
C VAL A 426 20.09 20.69 -19.05
N PHE A 427 19.95 20.17 -20.26
CA PHE A 427 19.11 20.76 -21.31
C PHE A 427 18.04 19.77 -21.78
N HIS A 428 16.88 19.76 -21.12
CA HIS A 428 15.52 19.61 -21.70
C HIS A 428 14.49 19.27 -20.61
N HIS A 429 13.78 20.27 -20.08
CA HIS A 429 12.36 20.57 -20.37
C HIS A 429 11.88 21.71 -19.44
N PRO A 430 11.18 22.74 -19.94
CA PRO A 430 10.50 23.71 -19.08
C PRO A 430 9.27 23.02 -18.46
N LEU A 431 9.14 23.09 -17.14
CA LEU A 431 7.84 22.88 -16.49
C LEU A 431 7.12 24.21 -16.41
N GLU A 432 6.03 24.27 -17.18
CA GLU A 432 4.97 25.26 -17.04
C GLU A 432 4.40 25.27 -15.61
N GLN A 433 3.96 26.45 -15.23
CA GLN A 433 3.35 26.83 -13.96
C GLN A 433 1.98 26.16 -13.78
N ALA A 434 1.74 25.54 -12.62
CA ALA A 434 0.52 25.65 -11.79
C ALA A 434 0.62 24.75 -10.55
#